data_AF-A0A928LKD4-F1
#
_entry.id   AF-A0A928LKD4-F1
#
_cell.length_a   1.000
_cell.length_b   1.000
_cell.length_c   1.000
_cell.angle_alpha   90.00
_cell.angle_beta   90.00
_cell.angle_gamma   90.00
#
_symmetry.space_group_name_H-M   'P 1'
#
loop_
_entity.id
_entity.type
_entity.pdbx_description
1 polymer ?
#
loop_
_entity_poly.entity_id
_entity_poly.type
_entity_poly.pdbx_seq_one_letter_code
_entity_poly.pdbx_strand_id
1 'polypeptide(L)'
;MDMLNITEFKDYITEKRPKEIIYNDENNGDYMQGTERRCYSIAQPLHMCLTFNDILIATNPNIVQLQSKSGKMRFNHIHGVSVDTSCCLLGDVVTLYCNADEKTKAYTLIIR
;
A
#
# COMPACT_ATOMS: atom_id res chain seq x y z
N MET A 1 -1.28 -13.18 9.08
CA MET A 1 -1.31 -11.72 8.95
C MET A 1 -0.49 -11.18 10.10
N ASP A 2 0.68 -10.65 9.78
CA ASP A 2 1.66 -10.20 10.76
C ASP A 2 1.69 -8.68 10.77
N MET A 3 1.61 -8.10 11.97
CA MET A 3 1.73 -6.67 12.17
C MET A 3 3.20 -6.32 12.37
N LEU A 4 3.74 -5.51 11.45
CA LEU A 4 5.12 -5.07 11.42
C LEU A 4 5.20 -3.56 11.71
N ASN A 5 6.23 -3.16 12.44
CA ASN A 5 6.69 -1.78 12.42
C ASN A 5 7.47 -1.47 11.13
N ILE A 6 7.79 -0.20 10.88
CA ILE A 6 8.44 0.20 9.62
C ILE A 6 9.85 -0.38 9.43
N THR A 7 10.56 -0.66 10.51
CA THR A 7 11.90 -1.24 10.48
C THR A 7 11.82 -2.72 10.11
N GLU A 8 10.92 -3.46 10.75
CA GLU A 8 10.63 -4.87 10.40
C GLU A 8 10.14 -4.99 8.96
N PHE A 9 9.29 -4.08 8.51
CA PHE A 9 8.84 -4.05 7.12
C PHE A 9 10.00 -3.75 6.14
N LYS A 10 10.95 -2.89 6.51
CA LYS A 10 12.15 -2.65 5.71
C LYS A 10 13.00 -3.90 5.58
N ASP A 11 13.20 -4.64 6.66
CA ASP A 11 13.97 -5.87 6.66
C ASP A 11 13.26 -6.94 5.81
N TYR A 12 11.94 -7.08 5.98
CA TYR A 12 11.09 -7.94 5.15
C TYR A 12 11.27 -7.68 3.65
N ILE A 13 11.18 -6.41 3.22
CA ILE A 13 11.34 -6.04 1.81
C ILE A 13 12.76 -6.29 1.30
N THR A 14 13.77 -6.07 2.15
CA THR A 14 15.18 -6.31 1.81
C THR A 14 15.46 -7.79 1.58
N GLU A 15 14.82 -8.67 2.36
CA GLU A 15 14.89 -10.12 2.20
C GLU A 15 14.10 -10.59 0.97
N LYS A 16 12.85 -10.14 0.82
CA LYS A 16 11.94 -10.55 -0.26
C LYS A 16 12.43 -10.12 -1.64
N ARG A 17 13.03 -8.92 -1.76
CA ARG A 17 13.50 -8.31 -3.01
C ARG A 17 12.45 -8.35 -4.13
N PRO A 18 11.27 -7.74 -3.90
CA PRO A 18 10.19 -7.80 -4.87
C PRO A 18 10.59 -7.18 -6.20
N LYS A 19 10.10 -7.78 -7.28
CA LYS A 19 10.29 -7.31 -8.65
C LYS A 19 9.09 -6.50 -9.14
N GLU A 20 7.94 -6.71 -8.51
CA GLU A 20 6.69 -6.05 -8.86
C GLU A 20 5.94 -5.64 -7.59
N ILE A 21 5.57 -4.36 -7.52
CA ILE A 21 4.72 -3.79 -6.48
C ILE A 21 3.51 -3.17 -7.16
N ILE A 22 2.32 -3.65 -6.83
CA ILE A 22 1.06 -3.20 -7.41
C ILE A 22 0.27 -2.43 -6.36
N TYR A 23 -0.14 -1.22 -6.71
CA TYR A 23 -1.10 -0.43 -5.95
C TYR A 23 -2.41 -0.39 -6.75
N ASN A 24 -3.53 -0.74 -6.10
CA ASN A 24 -4.87 -0.54 -6.64
C ASN A 24 -5.70 0.23 -5.61
N ASP A 25 -6.27 1.36 -6.00
CA ASP A 25 -7.08 2.19 -5.11
C ASP A 25 -8.41 1.54 -4.71
N GLU A 26 -8.89 0.55 -5.46
CA GLU A 26 -10.03 -0.31 -5.11
C GLU A 26 -9.82 -1.13 -3.83
N ASN A 27 -8.56 -1.41 -3.49
CA ASN A 27 -8.22 -2.27 -2.36
C ASN A 27 -8.08 -1.51 -1.03
N ASN A 28 -8.36 -0.20 -1.01
CA ASN A 28 -8.21 0.63 0.19
C ASN A 28 -9.51 0.65 1.01
N GLY A 29 -9.41 0.39 2.32
CA GLY A 29 -10.58 0.24 3.21
C GLY A 29 -11.45 1.50 3.38
N ASP A 30 -10.91 2.69 3.11
CA ASP A 30 -11.65 3.96 3.19
C ASP A 30 -12.71 4.12 2.08
N TYR A 31 -12.69 3.26 1.05
CA TYR A 31 -13.80 3.15 0.10
C TYR A 31 -15.09 2.61 0.74
N MET A 32 -15.02 2.09 1.98
CA MET A 32 -16.11 1.33 2.61
C MET A 32 -16.68 1.96 3.90
N GLN A 33 -16.22 3.13 4.36
CA GLN A 33 -16.72 3.71 5.61
C GLN A 33 -17.43 5.07 5.44
N GLY A 34 -18.76 5.02 5.54
CA GLY A 34 -19.62 6.17 5.80
C GLY A 34 -20.47 6.58 4.61
N THR A 35 -21.68 6.00 4.53
CA THR A 35 -22.88 6.48 3.80
C THR A 35 -22.66 7.00 2.38
N GLU A 36 -23.22 6.26 1.42
CA GLU A 36 -23.20 6.50 -0.02
C GLU A 36 -21.92 6.05 -0.72
N ARG A 37 -21.95 4.79 -1.17
CA ARG A 37 -21.43 4.43 -2.49
C ARG A 37 -21.89 5.52 -3.47
N ARG A 38 -21.04 6.49 -3.76
CA ARG A 38 -21.16 7.23 -5.01
C ARG A 38 -20.06 6.75 -5.93
N CYS A 39 -20.19 5.49 -6.35
CA CYS A 39 -19.92 5.22 -7.75
C CYS A 39 -20.94 6.07 -8.52
N TYR A 40 -20.61 7.34 -8.80
CA TYR A 40 -21.57 8.27 -9.40
C TYR A 40 -22.02 7.79 -10.78
N SER A 41 -21.27 6.88 -11.41
CA SER A 41 -21.61 6.28 -12.70
C SER A 41 -20.65 5.15 -13.04
N ILE A 42 -21.09 4.17 -13.84
CA ILE A 42 -20.21 3.27 -14.62
C ILE A 42 -19.25 4.08 -15.53
N ALA A 43 -19.55 5.36 -15.76
CA ALA A 43 -18.73 6.33 -16.46
C ALA A 43 -17.72 7.11 -15.58
N GLN A 44 -17.49 6.72 -14.32
CA GLN A 44 -16.31 7.14 -13.53
C GLN A 44 -15.32 5.96 -13.45
N PRO A 45 -14.46 5.76 -14.47
CA PRO A 45 -13.78 4.48 -14.70
C PRO A 45 -12.29 4.53 -14.31
N LEU A 46 -11.89 5.39 -13.39
CA LEU A 46 -10.47 5.62 -13.12
C LEU A 46 -10.06 4.98 -11.79
N HIS A 47 -10.23 3.66 -11.72
CA HIS A 47 -9.47 2.85 -10.76
C HIS A 47 -8.01 2.88 -11.17
N MET A 48 -7.16 3.30 -10.24
CA MET A 48 -5.74 3.43 -10.48
C MET A 48 -5.06 2.12 -10.13
N CYS A 49 -4.77 1.32 -11.15
CA CYS A 49 -3.82 0.22 -11.04
C CYS A 49 -2.43 0.71 -11.46
N LEU A 50 -1.53 0.87 -10.49
CA LEU A 50 -0.17 1.34 -10.71
C LEU A 50 0.82 0.25 -10.37
N THR A 51 1.77 0.01 -11.28
CA THR A 51 2.83 -0.97 -11.10
C THR A 51 4.18 -0.28 -10.95
N PHE A 52 4.92 -0.69 -9.92
CA PHE A 52 6.27 -0.24 -9.61
C PHE A 52 7.22 -1.44 -9.52
N ASN A 53 8.52 -1.17 -9.61
CA ASN A 53 9.55 -2.22 -9.58
C ASN A 53 10.62 -1.96 -8.51
N ASP A 54 10.42 -0.95 -7.68
CA ASP A 54 11.31 -0.62 -6.57
C ASP A 54 10.53 0.07 -5.45
N ILE A 55 11.00 -0.15 -4.22
CA ILE A 55 10.41 0.34 -2.98
C ILE A 55 11.51 0.85 -2.05
N LEU A 56 11.42 2.13 -1.69
CA LEU A 56 12.34 2.77 -0.75
C LEU A 56 11.63 3.01 0.59
N ILE A 57 12.28 2.59 1.68
CA ILE A 57 11.73 2.70 3.03
C ILE A 57 12.67 3.52 3.91
N ALA A 58 12.15 4.63 4.42
CA ALA A 58 12.82 5.47 5.41
C ALA A 58 12.15 5.30 6.77
N THR A 59 12.92 4.93 7.79
CA THR A 59 12.43 4.66 9.17
C THR A 59 12.35 5.91 10.05
N ASN A 60 12.72 7.07 9.50
CA ASN A 60 12.55 8.37 10.15
C ASN A 60 12.45 9.42 9.03
N PRO A 61 11.24 9.88 8.63
CA PRO A 61 9.99 9.94 9.40
C PRO A 61 8.91 8.89 8.99
N ASN A 62 9.27 7.60 8.87
CA ASN A 62 8.37 6.50 8.45
C ASN A 62 7.68 6.75 7.10
N ILE A 63 8.45 6.60 6.03
CA ILE A 63 8.02 6.80 4.65
C ILE A 63 8.22 5.52 3.85
N VAL A 64 7.23 5.16 3.04
CA VAL A 64 7.35 4.17 1.96
C VAL A 64 7.18 4.92 0.64
N GLN A 65 8.13 4.77 -0.27
CA GLN A 65 8.05 5.31 -1.62
C GLN A 65 8.16 4.19 -2.63
N LEU A 66 7.13 4.05 -3.46
CA LEU A 66 7.16 3.21 -4.65
C LEU A 66 7.74 4.01 -5.80
N GLN A 67 8.60 3.38 -6.60
CA GLN A 67 9.18 4.06 -7.76
C GLN A 67 9.39 3.12 -8.94
N SER A 68 9.31 3.73 -10.11
CA SER A 68 9.61 3.13 -11.39
C SER A 68 10.19 4.19 -12.32
N LYS A 69 10.48 3.82 -13.57
CA LYS A 69 10.88 4.81 -14.59
C LYS A 69 9.77 5.80 -14.93
N SER A 70 8.50 5.40 -14.77
CA SER A 70 7.34 6.20 -15.15
C SER A 70 6.83 7.14 -14.05
N GLY A 71 7.24 6.93 -12.80
CA GLY A 71 6.80 7.80 -11.71
C GLY A 71 7.18 7.31 -10.32
N LYS A 72 6.74 8.09 -9.33
CA LYS A 72 6.94 7.81 -7.91
C LYS A 72 5.64 8.03 -7.16
N MET A 73 5.36 7.18 -6.20
CA MET A 73 4.25 7.32 -5.27
C MET A 73 4.78 7.24 -3.84
N ARG A 74 4.35 8.15 -2.97
CA ARG A 74 4.88 8.27 -1.61
C ARG A 74 3.77 8.19 -0.58
N PHE A 75 3.98 7.35 0.42
CA PHE A 75 3.17 7.21 1.62
C PHE A 75 3.96 7.77 2.80
N ASN A 76 3.40 8.76 3.50
CA ASN A 76 4.01 9.42 4.64
C ASN A 76 3.26 9.09 5.93
N HIS A 77 3.89 9.36 7.08
CA HIS A 77 3.28 9.21 8.40
C HIS A 77 2.75 7.79 8.65
N ILE A 78 3.51 6.79 8.19
CA ILE A 78 3.17 5.38 8.38
C ILE A 78 3.37 5.04 9.86
N HIS A 79 2.32 4.55 10.49
CA HIS A 79 2.35 4.14 11.90
C HIS A 79 2.23 2.63 12.09
N GLY A 80 1.90 1.88 11.03
CA GLY A 80 1.86 0.43 11.07
C GLY A 80 1.83 -0.16 9.66
N VAL A 81 2.27 -1.42 9.56
CA VAL A 81 2.20 -2.20 8.35
C VAL A 81 1.65 -3.57 8.70
N SER A 82 0.71 -4.07 7.91
CA SER A 82 0.29 -5.47 7.96
C SER A 82 0.80 -6.20 6.74
N VAL A 83 1.30 -7.42 6.93
CA VAL A 83 1.70 -8.31 5.84
C VAL A 83 0.92 -9.61 5.94
N ASP A 84 0.27 -10.00 4.84
CA ASP A 84 -0.37 -11.29 4.69
C ASP A 84 0.27 -12.08 3.53
N THR A 85 1.05 -13.10 3.91
CA THR A 85 1.75 -14.01 3.00
C THR A 85 0.91 -15.23 2.63
N SER A 86 -0.29 -15.40 3.20
CA SER A 86 -1.15 -16.57 2.95
C SER A 86 -1.82 -16.54 1.57
N CYS A 87 -1.85 -15.37 0.91
CA CYS A 87 -2.42 -15.16 -0.42
C CYS A 87 -1.45 -15.55 -1.56
N CYS A 88 -1.02 -16.82 -1.59
CA CYS A 88 0.11 -17.28 -2.42
C CYS A 88 -0.03 -17.09 -3.95
N LEU A 89 -1.26 -16.96 -4.47
CA LEU A 89 -1.51 -16.87 -5.91
C LEU A 89 -1.23 -15.49 -6.51
N LEU A 90 -1.34 -14.43 -5.70
CA LEU A 90 -1.18 -13.04 -6.14
C LEU A 90 0.07 -12.38 -5.56
N GLY A 91 0.80 -13.03 -4.64
CA GLY A 91 1.89 -12.41 -3.89
C GLY A 91 1.43 -11.97 -2.50
N ASP A 92 2.33 -11.32 -1.77
CA ASP A 92 2.03 -10.91 -0.40
C ASP A 92 1.18 -9.64 -0.41
N VAL A 93 0.13 -9.63 0.41
CA VAL A 93 -0.74 -8.46 0.56
C VAL A 93 -0.20 -7.61 1.71
N VAL A 94 0.13 -6.36 1.41
CA VAL A 94 0.66 -5.42 2.38
C VAL A 94 -0.30 -4.26 2.56
N THR A 95 -0.71 -4.00 3.80
CA THR A 95 -1.54 -2.83 4.13
C THR A 95 -0.71 -1.82 4.93
N LEU A 96 -0.53 -0.62 4.39
CA LEU A 96 0.11 0.50 5.07
C LEU A 96 -0.95 1.32 5.80
N TYR A 97 -0.73 1.58 7.08
CA TYR A 97 -1.59 2.44 7.90
C TYR A 97 -0.91 3.79 8.11
N CYS A 98 -1.53 4.85 7.57
CA CYS A 98 -1.00 6.21 7.56
C CYS A 98 -1.88 7.12 8.42
N ASN A 99 -1.26 8.02 9.19
CA ASN A 99 -1.99 9.08 9.89
C ASN A 99 -2.34 10.21 8.91
N ALA A 100 -3.63 10.56 8.80
CA ALA A 100 -4.12 11.70 8.03
C ALA A 100 -5.26 12.40 8.78
N ASP A 101 -5.04 13.64 9.20
CA ASP A 101 -6.06 14.52 9.81
C ASP A 101 -6.90 13.82 10.90
N GLU A 102 -6.22 13.24 11.89
CA GLU A 102 -6.82 12.52 13.04
C GLU A 102 -7.52 11.19 12.68
N LYS A 103 -7.44 10.77 11.41
CA LYS A 103 -7.93 9.47 10.93
C LYS A 103 -6.77 8.61 10.45
N THR A 104 -6.94 7.29 10.59
CA THR A 104 -6.06 6.33 9.93
C THR A 104 -6.58 6.07 8.53
N LYS A 105 -5.72 6.25 7.52
CA LYS A 105 -5.99 5.78 6.15
C LYS A 105 -5.20 4.51 5.87
N ALA A 106 -5.83 3.56 5.20
CA ALA A 106 -5.22 2.28 4.83
C ALA A 106 -4.99 2.19 3.33
N TYR A 107 -3.76 1.85 2.93
CA TYR A 107 -3.38 1.64 1.55
C TYR A 107 -2.89 0.21 1.33
N THR A 108 -3.48 -0.48 0.36
CA THR A 108 -3.15 -1.89 0.09
C THR A 108 -2.23 -2.02 -1.13
N LEU A 109 -1.18 -2.81 -0.96
CA LEU A 109 -0.18 -3.15 -1.95
C LEU A 109 -0.14 -4.66 -2.15
N ILE A 110 0.20 -5.09 -3.36
CA ILE A 110 0.53 -6.48 -3.66
C ILE A 110 2.00 -6.53 -4.04
N ILE A 111 2.76 -7.44 -3.42
CA ILE A 111 4.20 -7.55 -3.56
C ILE A 111 4.56 -8.93 -4.14
N ARG A 112 5.32 -8.95 -5.24
CA ARG A 112 5.75 -10.17 -5.97
C ARG A 112 7.24 -10.15 -6.33
#